data_AF-A0A9E5SD90-F1
#
_entry.id   AF-A0A9E5SD90-F1
#
_cell.length_a   1.000
_cell.length_b   1.000
_cell.length_c   1.000
_cell.angle_alpha   90.00
_cell.angle_beta   90.00
_cell.angle_gamma   90.00
#
_symmetry.space_group_name_H-M   'P 1'
#
loop_
_entity.id
_entity.type
_entity.pdbx_description
1 polymer ?
#
loop_
_entity_poly.entity_id
_entity_poly.type
_entity_poly.pdbx_seq_one_letter_code
_entity_poly.pdbx_strand_id
1 'polypeptide(L)'
;MKYEIVTHFPNDMIFKESGPLVSIYQPTHRRSSENKQDPIVFKNLLRKIEASLAQEASGDSSEALLKPLYELRDDSDFWMHAHDGIAVFASKNRCVVYLLQTQVKEYAVVAERFHIKPLIRAFQFPGDYQLLGLSRENFCVYQGNRYGLEEVLIPPETPRTMKEVLGSELSAPYLSHGSYGGARGTTMYHGHGDVKAEIDKDTEKFFRYVDAFVFDNYSKKSKLPLILVALKEYHTDFRKISNNSFLFEKGIHKAVDAMDSDELLDRARAIIEAIHADRVSKTATSYAKAEAEGMGSADRVRVVRAAFEGRVETLLIEADRVVPGKIDFETGKMQTGDMDHPQFDDILDDLAELVLSGNGTVLVLEKEAMPSDTGIAAIYRYK
;
A
#
# COMPACT_ATOMS: atom_id res chain seq x y z
N MET A 1 26.21 17.53 -2.10
CA MET A 1 25.73 17.05 -0.79
C MET A 1 24.93 15.83 -1.16
N LYS A 2 25.42 14.63 -0.79
CA LYS A 2 24.86 13.38 -1.28
C LYS A 2 23.37 13.31 -0.91
N TYR A 3 22.53 13.04 -1.89
CA TYR A 3 21.08 12.88 -1.69
C TYR A 3 20.81 11.67 -0.77
N GLU A 4 19.68 11.69 -0.08
CA GLU A 4 19.23 10.62 0.83
C GLU A 4 18.18 9.76 0.12
N ILE A 5 18.40 8.45 0.05
CA ILE A 5 17.37 7.52 -0.44
C ILE A 5 16.45 7.14 0.72
N VAL A 6 15.15 7.31 0.54
CA VAL A 6 14.14 7.01 1.55
C VAL A 6 13.11 6.02 1.05
N THR A 7 12.58 5.21 1.96
CA THR A 7 11.62 4.13 1.68
C THR A 7 10.26 4.33 2.34
N HIS A 8 10.09 5.42 3.10
CA HIS A 8 8.87 5.70 3.85
C HIS A 8 8.39 7.13 3.55
N PHE A 9 7.08 7.28 3.42
CA PHE A 9 6.40 8.55 3.26
C PHE A 9 5.48 8.80 4.48
N PRO A 10 5.38 10.05 4.98
CA PRO A 10 6.11 11.24 4.55
C PRO A 10 7.49 11.38 5.21
N ASN A 11 8.46 11.96 4.48
CA ASN A 11 9.70 12.48 5.08
C ASN A 11 9.43 13.84 5.74
N ASP A 12 10.11 14.13 6.84
CA ASP A 12 9.88 15.36 7.64
C ASP A 12 10.22 16.65 6.90
N MET A 13 11.07 16.57 5.87
CA MET A 13 11.42 17.67 4.97
C MET A 13 10.18 18.31 4.33
N ILE A 14 9.14 17.52 4.05
CA ILE A 14 7.90 17.99 3.42
C ILE A 14 7.25 19.12 4.23
N PHE A 15 7.32 19.04 5.56
CA PHE A 15 6.62 19.97 6.46
C PHE A 15 7.51 21.05 7.08
N LYS A 16 8.84 20.96 6.88
CA LYS A 16 9.83 21.80 7.59
C LYS A 16 10.59 22.76 6.68
N GLU A 17 10.72 22.43 5.41
CA GLU A 17 11.43 23.27 4.44
C GLU A 17 10.47 24.27 3.80
N SER A 18 11.02 25.36 3.30
CA SER A 18 10.27 26.40 2.58
C SER A 18 11.04 26.87 1.36
N GLY A 19 10.29 27.39 0.39
CA GLY A 19 10.72 27.79 -0.95
C GLY A 19 12.05 28.54 -1.09
N PRO A 20 12.73 28.39 -2.25
CA PRO A 20 12.33 27.57 -3.39
C PRO A 20 12.62 26.07 -3.16
N LEU A 21 11.63 25.22 -3.47
CA LEU A 21 11.68 23.75 -3.36
C LEU A 21 11.47 23.11 -4.73
N VAL A 22 12.14 21.99 -4.98
CA VAL A 22 12.06 21.25 -6.24
C VAL A 22 11.36 19.93 -6.01
N SER A 23 10.35 19.64 -6.83
CA SER A 23 9.74 18.31 -6.94
C SER A 23 9.92 17.78 -8.35
N ILE A 24 10.60 16.64 -8.49
CA ILE A 24 10.76 15.93 -9.76
C ILE A 24 10.13 14.54 -9.62
N TYR A 25 9.33 14.15 -10.61
CA TYR A 25 8.81 12.80 -10.77
C TYR A 25 9.22 12.28 -12.14
N GLN A 26 9.71 11.04 -12.17
CA GLN A 26 10.15 10.41 -13.40
C GLN A 26 9.84 8.91 -13.38
N PRO A 27 9.22 8.35 -14.44
CA PRO A 27 9.20 6.91 -14.63
C PRO A 27 10.62 6.40 -14.92
N THR A 28 10.98 5.27 -14.33
CA THR A 28 12.28 4.61 -14.52
C THR A 28 12.10 3.16 -14.90
N HIS A 29 13.19 2.53 -15.33
CA HIS A 29 13.16 1.16 -15.82
C HIS A 29 14.12 0.29 -15.02
N ARG A 30 13.64 -0.87 -14.54
CA ARG A 30 14.49 -1.87 -13.88
C ARG A 30 15.42 -2.61 -14.83
N ARG A 31 15.05 -2.69 -16.12
CA ARG A 31 15.74 -3.50 -17.13
C ARG A 31 16.87 -2.70 -17.77
N SER A 32 18.06 -3.29 -17.82
CA SER A 32 19.31 -2.65 -18.24
C SER A 32 19.36 -2.16 -19.70
N SER A 33 18.45 -2.62 -20.56
CA SER A 33 18.31 -2.11 -21.93
C SER A 33 17.51 -0.81 -21.99
N GLU A 34 16.49 -0.68 -21.14
CA GLU A 34 15.55 0.44 -21.12
C GLU A 34 16.07 1.57 -20.23
N ASN A 35 16.75 1.24 -19.12
CA ASN A 35 17.21 2.23 -18.13
C ASN A 35 18.31 3.19 -18.63
N LYS A 36 18.93 2.91 -19.79
CA LYS A 36 19.92 3.80 -20.43
C LYS A 36 19.36 5.18 -20.77
N GLN A 37 18.04 5.29 -20.92
CA GLN A 37 17.37 6.56 -21.20
C GLN A 37 17.06 7.36 -19.92
N ASP A 38 17.01 6.72 -18.75
CA ASP A 38 16.55 7.36 -17.52
C ASP A 38 17.41 8.59 -17.13
N PRO A 39 18.76 8.57 -17.23
CA PRO A 39 19.56 9.78 -17.01
C PRO A 39 19.28 10.90 -18.03
N ILE A 40 18.87 10.56 -19.25
CA ILE A 40 18.55 11.52 -20.31
C ILE A 40 17.23 12.22 -19.99
N VAL A 41 16.22 11.47 -19.57
CA VAL A 41 14.94 12.01 -19.10
C VAL A 41 15.18 12.94 -17.91
N PHE A 42 15.99 12.51 -16.94
CA PHE A 42 16.30 13.31 -15.76
C PHE A 42 17.01 14.61 -16.12
N LYS A 43 17.95 14.56 -17.06
CA LYS A 43 18.63 15.75 -17.59
C LYS A 43 17.65 16.74 -18.23
N ASN A 44 16.61 16.25 -18.91
CA ASN A 44 15.59 17.12 -19.50
C ASN A 44 14.70 17.77 -18.44
N LEU A 45 14.33 17.04 -17.37
CA LEU A 45 13.59 17.58 -16.23
C LEU A 45 14.42 18.62 -15.48
N LEU A 46 15.72 18.37 -15.28
CA LEU A 46 16.63 19.31 -14.63
C LEU A 46 16.76 20.64 -15.39
N ARG A 47 16.75 20.61 -16.73
CA ARG A 47 16.71 21.84 -17.55
C ARG A 47 15.44 22.67 -17.33
N LYS A 48 14.29 22.03 -17.08
CA LYS A 48 13.05 22.75 -16.74
C LYS A 48 13.18 23.45 -15.38
N ILE A 49 13.76 22.76 -14.40
CA ILE A 49 14.04 23.33 -13.07
C ILE A 49 15.01 24.52 -13.16
N GLU A 50 16.11 24.40 -13.92
CA GLU A 50 17.06 25.49 -14.16
C GLU A 50 16.37 26.72 -14.77
N ALA A 51 15.54 26.51 -15.79
CA ALA A 51 14.80 27.59 -16.44
C ALA A 51 13.80 28.28 -15.49
N SER A 52 13.15 27.51 -14.62
CA SER A 52 12.21 28.03 -13.61
C SER A 52 12.95 28.87 -12.55
N LEU A 53 14.07 28.37 -12.01
CA LEU A 53 14.87 29.09 -11.01
C LEU A 53 15.48 30.38 -11.56
N ALA A 54 15.86 30.40 -12.84
CA ALA A 54 16.41 31.60 -13.49
C ALA A 54 15.42 32.77 -13.53
N GLN A 55 14.10 32.51 -13.47
CA GLN A 55 13.07 33.55 -13.43
C GLN A 55 12.92 34.19 -12.04
N GLU A 56 13.33 33.51 -10.95
CA GLU A 56 13.13 33.97 -9.56
C GLU A 56 14.30 34.78 -8.97
N ALA A 57 15.26 35.25 -9.79
CA ALA A 57 16.34 36.16 -9.40
C ALA A 57 17.11 35.79 -8.09
N SER A 58 17.30 34.49 -7.84
CA SER A 58 17.87 33.97 -6.57
C SER A 58 19.18 33.21 -6.80
N GLY A 59 20.28 33.95 -7.06
CA GLY A 59 21.59 33.41 -7.45
C GLY A 59 22.16 32.33 -6.53
N ASP A 60 22.59 32.69 -5.31
CA ASP A 60 23.29 31.73 -4.41
C ASP A 60 22.41 30.57 -3.93
N SER A 61 21.10 30.77 -3.79
CA SER A 61 20.17 29.71 -3.37
C SER A 61 19.97 28.64 -4.46
N SER A 62 20.18 28.99 -5.73
CA SER A 62 19.98 28.07 -6.86
C SER A 62 21.09 27.02 -6.97
N GLU A 63 22.36 27.40 -6.70
CA GLU A 63 23.49 26.47 -6.80
C GLU A 63 23.42 25.37 -5.74
N ALA A 64 23.13 25.74 -4.49
CA ALA A 64 23.00 24.79 -3.38
C ALA A 64 21.88 23.76 -3.64
N LEU A 65 20.78 24.21 -4.25
CA LEU A 65 19.61 23.40 -4.61
C LEU A 65 19.88 22.47 -5.80
N LEU A 66 20.58 22.95 -6.84
CA LEU A 66 20.87 22.19 -8.06
C LEU A 66 22.01 21.18 -7.89
N LYS A 67 23.00 21.47 -7.05
CA LYS A 67 24.16 20.60 -6.83
C LYS A 67 23.81 19.13 -6.55
N PRO A 68 22.94 18.79 -5.58
CA PRO A 68 22.57 17.38 -5.34
C PRO A 68 21.82 16.74 -6.52
N LEU A 69 21.11 17.52 -7.34
CA LEU A 69 20.43 17.02 -8.53
C LEU A 69 21.43 16.66 -9.63
N TYR A 70 22.49 17.45 -9.81
CA TYR A 70 23.59 17.09 -10.71
C TYR A 70 24.35 15.85 -10.22
N GLU A 71 24.60 15.75 -8.91
CA GLU A 71 25.21 14.56 -8.30
C GLU A 71 24.36 13.30 -8.59
N LEU A 72 23.03 13.37 -8.46
CA LEU A 72 22.11 12.27 -8.81
C LEU A 72 22.12 11.94 -10.31
N ARG A 73 22.11 12.96 -11.18
CA ARG A 73 22.17 12.77 -12.65
C ARG A 73 23.38 11.94 -13.07
N ASP A 74 24.52 12.18 -12.44
CA ASP A 74 25.80 11.56 -12.80
C ASP A 74 26.07 10.25 -12.04
N ASP A 75 25.17 9.85 -11.12
CA ASP A 75 25.29 8.62 -10.32
C ASP A 75 24.86 7.37 -11.10
N SER A 76 25.82 6.76 -11.80
CA SER A 76 25.55 5.57 -12.62
C SER A 76 25.06 4.38 -11.80
N ASP A 77 25.55 4.19 -10.57
CA ASP A 77 25.16 3.08 -9.70
C ASP A 77 23.68 3.21 -9.30
N PHE A 78 23.24 4.43 -8.99
CA PHE A 78 21.81 4.70 -8.73
C PHE A 78 20.92 4.30 -9.91
N TRP A 79 21.24 4.76 -11.13
CA TRP A 79 20.42 4.49 -12.31
C TRP A 79 20.41 3.03 -12.73
N MET A 80 21.44 2.23 -12.37
CA MET A 80 21.41 0.79 -12.57
C MET A 80 20.41 0.08 -11.64
N HIS A 81 20.06 0.67 -10.50
CA HIS A 81 19.25 0.07 -9.45
C HIS A 81 17.91 0.79 -9.20
N ALA A 82 17.53 1.73 -10.08
CA ALA A 82 16.23 2.38 -10.01
C ALA A 82 15.08 1.37 -10.16
N HIS A 83 13.93 1.70 -9.55
CA HIS A 83 12.71 0.89 -9.61
C HIS A 83 11.84 1.31 -10.81
N ASP A 84 10.52 1.41 -10.64
CA ASP A 84 9.59 1.75 -11.75
C ASP A 84 9.38 3.26 -11.89
N GLY A 85 9.77 4.01 -10.87
CA GLY A 85 9.79 5.46 -10.89
C GLY A 85 10.59 6.01 -9.73
N ILE A 86 10.86 7.31 -9.81
CA ILE A 86 11.50 8.08 -8.74
C ILE A 86 10.72 9.35 -8.45
N ALA A 87 10.75 9.78 -7.20
CA ALA A 87 10.44 11.16 -6.82
C ALA A 87 11.65 11.78 -6.16
N VAL A 88 12.04 12.99 -6.57
CA VAL A 88 13.18 13.72 -6.03
C VAL A 88 12.70 15.04 -5.47
N PHE A 89 12.89 15.24 -4.18
CA PHE A 89 12.57 16.46 -3.46
C PHE A 89 13.86 17.13 -3.01
N ALA A 90 14.08 18.38 -3.41
CA ALA A 90 15.26 19.14 -3.02
C ALA A 90 14.90 20.52 -2.45
N SER A 91 15.65 20.92 -1.43
CA SER A 91 15.74 22.28 -0.90
C SER A 91 17.20 22.72 -0.91
N LYS A 92 17.47 23.96 -0.52
CA LYS A 92 18.85 24.44 -0.28
C LYS A 92 19.61 23.62 0.79
N ASN A 93 18.90 22.90 1.66
CA ASN A 93 19.46 22.22 2.82
C ASN A 93 19.63 20.72 2.61
N ARG A 94 18.72 20.06 1.88
CA ARG A 94 18.64 18.60 1.74
C ARG A 94 18.11 18.20 0.37
N CYS A 95 18.41 16.98 -0.04
CA CYS A 95 17.84 16.32 -1.21
C CYS A 95 17.46 14.90 -0.84
N VAL A 96 16.22 14.52 -1.13
CA VAL A 96 15.62 13.23 -0.80
C VAL A 96 15.12 12.57 -2.09
N VAL A 97 15.42 11.29 -2.26
CA VAL A 97 15.00 10.48 -3.40
C VAL A 97 14.15 9.31 -2.90
N TYR A 98 12.91 9.24 -3.36
CA TYR A 98 12.02 8.11 -3.17
C TYR A 98 12.15 7.15 -4.35
N LEU A 99 12.38 5.87 -4.05
CA LEU A 99 12.31 4.80 -5.04
C LEU A 99 10.89 4.24 -5.09
N LEU A 100 10.19 4.47 -6.19
CA LEU A 100 8.78 4.14 -6.34
C LEU A 100 8.60 2.76 -6.94
N GLN A 101 7.72 1.98 -6.31
CA GLN A 101 7.24 0.70 -6.81
C GLN A 101 6.09 0.88 -7.83
N THR A 102 5.95 2.07 -8.40
CA THR A 102 4.90 2.40 -9.34
C THR A 102 5.45 3.39 -10.36
N GLN A 103 5.03 3.26 -11.62
CA GLN A 103 5.29 4.31 -12.59
C GLN A 103 4.57 5.60 -12.20
N VAL A 104 5.21 6.72 -12.48
CA VAL A 104 4.68 8.07 -12.29
C VAL A 104 4.80 8.84 -13.60
N LYS A 105 3.97 9.88 -13.77
CA LYS A 105 4.08 10.79 -14.91
C LYS A 105 5.32 11.66 -14.75
N GLU A 106 5.99 11.96 -15.86
CA GLU A 106 7.09 12.93 -15.88
C GLU A 106 6.58 14.31 -15.43
N TYR A 107 7.12 14.82 -14.33
CA TYR A 107 6.75 16.11 -13.75
C TYR A 107 7.97 16.77 -13.11
N ALA A 108 8.07 18.08 -13.21
CA ALA A 108 9.13 18.85 -12.57
C ALA A 108 8.60 20.26 -12.30
N VAL A 109 8.66 20.69 -11.04
CA VAL A 109 8.20 22.01 -10.61
C VAL A 109 9.16 22.59 -9.57
N VAL A 110 9.29 23.91 -9.59
CA VAL A 110 9.88 24.70 -8.50
C VAL A 110 8.73 25.46 -7.86
N ALA A 111 8.56 25.36 -6.54
CA ALA A 111 7.47 26.03 -5.83
C ALA A 111 7.87 26.37 -4.39
N GLU A 112 6.98 27.06 -3.66
CA GLU A 112 7.18 27.36 -2.22
C GLU A 112 7.04 26.10 -1.34
N ARG A 113 6.34 25.08 -1.84
CA ARG A 113 6.03 23.79 -1.22
C ARG A 113 6.34 22.62 -2.15
N PHE A 114 6.41 21.41 -1.62
CA PHE A 114 6.63 20.23 -2.46
C PHE A 114 5.32 19.75 -3.07
N HIS A 115 5.36 19.43 -4.36
CA HIS A 115 4.27 18.72 -5.02
C HIS A 115 4.24 17.25 -4.53
N ILE A 116 3.29 16.84 -3.70
CA ILE A 116 3.26 15.55 -2.98
C ILE A 116 2.17 14.57 -3.41
N LYS A 117 1.18 14.99 -4.19
CA LYS A 117 0.01 14.19 -4.61
C LYS A 117 0.40 12.88 -5.33
N PRO A 118 1.35 12.86 -6.29
CA PRO A 118 1.79 11.61 -6.90
C PRO A 118 2.46 10.67 -5.89
N LEU A 119 3.14 11.21 -4.88
CA LEU A 119 3.80 10.44 -3.83
C LEU A 119 2.79 9.84 -2.83
N ILE A 120 1.76 10.59 -2.44
CA ILE A 120 0.64 10.06 -1.64
C ILE A 120 0.03 8.87 -2.37
N ARG A 121 -0.27 9.02 -3.67
CA ARG A 121 -0.84 7.94 -4.48
C ARG A 121 0.04 6.69 -4.50
N ALA A 122 1.36 6.85 -4.56
CA ALA A 122 2.30 5.73 -4.56
C ALA A 122 2.39 4.99 -3.21
N PHE A 123 2.10 5.65 -2.09
CA PHE A 123 2.25 5.10 -0.73
C PHE A 123 0.94 4.86 0.03
N GLN A 124 -0.22 5.31 -0.47
CA GLN A 124 -1.50 5.26 0.26
C GLN A 124 -2.03 3.85 0.55
N PHE A 125 -1.56 2.84 -0.18
CA PHE A 125 -1.93 1.45 0.05
C PHE A 125 -0.71 0.57 0.31
N PRO A 126 -0.80 -0.38 1.25
CA PRO A 126 0.27 -1.37 1.45
C PRO A 126 0.51 -2.13 0.15
N GLY A 127 1.77 -2.11 -0.32
CA GLY A 127 2.21 -2.95 -1.43
C GLY A 127 2.51 -4.39 -0.99
N ASP A 128 2.83 -4.58 0.29
CA ASP A 128 3.25 -5.86 0.84
C ASP A 128 2.07 -6.59 1.49
N TYR A 129 2.08 -7.91 1.38
CA TYR A 129 1.06 -8.81 1.91
C TYR A 129 1.66 -10.17 2.26
N GLN A 130 0.90 -10.99 2.98
CA GLN A 130 1.27 -12.37 3.28
C GLN A 130 0.24 -13.33 2.71
N LEU A 131 0.70 -14.46 2.19
CA LEU A 131 -0.17 -15.57 1.79
C LEU A 131 0.02 -16.72 2.77
N LEU A 132 -1.09 -17.27 3.28
CA LEU A 132 -1.10 -18.52 4.03
C LEU A 132 -1.56 -19.64 3.10
N GLY A 133 -0.62 -20.42 2.60
CA GLY A 133 -0.92 -21.69 1.92
C GLY A 133 -1.33 -22.71 2.96
N LEU A 134 -2.58 -23.17 2.91
CA LEU A 134 -3.12 -24.10 3.89
C LEU A 134 -3.78 -25.30 3.22
N SER A 135 -3.36 -26.49 3.63
CA SER A 135 -4.01 -27.76 3.35
C SER A 135 -4.35 -28.48 4.65
N ARG A 136 -5.03 -29.62 4.57
CA ARG A 136 -5.24 -30.48 5.75
C ARG A 136 -3.94 -31.08 6.29
N GLU A 137 -2.91 -31.22 5.45
CA GLU A 137 -1.69 -31.94 5.82
C GLU A 137 -0.57 -31.00 6.25
N ASN A 138 -0.51 -29.79 5.70
CA ASN A 138 0.59 -28.85 5.91
C ASN A 138 0.18 -27.39 5.72
N PHE A 139 1.10 -26.49 6.06
CA PHE A 139 1.00 -25.08 5.70
C PHE A 139 2.35 -24.50 5.26
N CYS A 140 2.28 -23.40 4.52
CA CYS A 140 3.42 -22.55 4.17
C CYS A 140 3.00 -21.08 4.22
N VAL A 141 3.98 -20.19 4.35
CA VAL A 141 3.75 -18.74 4.39
C VAL A 141 4.59 -18.12 3.29
N TYR A 142 3.98 -17.24 2.50
CA TYR A 142 4.71 -16.41 1.56
C TYR A 142 4.59 -14.94 1.94
N GLN A 143 5.62 -14.17 1.63
CA GLN A 143 5.57 -12.71 1.65
C GLN A 143 5.59 -12.22 0.21
N GLY A 144 4.57 -11.44 -0.14
CA GLY A 144 4.41 -10.87 -1.46
C GLY A 144 4.51 -9.36 -1.43
N ASN A 145 4.98 -8.81 -2.54
CA ASN A 145 4.87 -7.40 -2.87
C ASN A 145 4.32 -7.27 -4.30
N ARG A 146 4.35 -6.06 -4.86
CA ARG A 146 3.86 -5.83 -6.24
C ARG A 146 4.56 -6.69 -7.29
N TYR A 147 5.82 -7.09 -7.08
CA TYR A 147 6.68 -7.70 -8.10
C TYR A 147 6.82 -9.19 -7.99
N GLY A 148 6.74 -9.70 -6.78
CA GLY A 148 7.14 -11.07 -6.53
C GLY A 148 6.62 -11.58 -5.22
N LEU A 149 6.78 -12.88 -5.09
CA LEU A 149 6.37 -13.66 -3.96
C LEU A 149 7.57 -14.49 -3.52
N GLU A 150 7.91 -14.42 -2.25
CA GLU A 150 8.98 -15.22 -1.65
C GLU A 150 8.39 -16.09 -0.55
N GLU A 151 8.75 -17.37 -0.54
CA GLU A 151 8.37 -18.25 0.56
C GLU A 151 9.16 -17.85 1.81
N VAL A 152 8.45 -17.66 2.91
CA VAL A 152 9.05 -17.34 4.20
C VAL A 152 9.68 -18.60 4.76
N LEU A 153 10.99 -18.54 5.03
CA LEU A 153 11.71 -19.65 5.64
C LEU A 153 11.22 -19.85 7.09
N ILE A 154 10.45 -20.93 7.30
CA ILE A 154 10.04 -21.37 8.62
C ILE A 154 11.14 -22.28 9.19
N PRO A 155 11.60 -22.07 10.44
CA PRO A 155 12.65 -22.88 11.04
C PRO A 155 12.31 -24.38 11.00
N PRO A 156 13.25 -25.28 10.60
CA PRO A 156 12.98 -26.70 10.40
C PRO A 156 12.42 -27.44 11.61
N GLU A 157 12.70 -26.96 12.81
CA GLU A 157 12.20 -27.49 14.09
C GLU A 157 10.73 -27.18 14.37
N THR A 158 10.13 -26.28 13.59
CA THR A 158 8.72 -25.91 13.73
C THR A 158 7.84 -27.01 13.14
N PRO A 159 6.84 -27.53 13.88
CA PRO A 159 5.82 -28.42 13.32
C PRO A 159 5.10 -27.77 12.13
N ARG A 160 5.18 -28.38 10.95
CA ARG A 160 4.55 -27.86 9.72
C ARG A 160 3.48 -28.77 9.16
N THR A 161 3.40 -30.00 9.67
CA THR A 161 2.40 -30.98 9.25
C THR A 161 1.41 -31.30 10.36
N MET A 162 0.21 -31.73 9.97
CA MET A 162 -0.81 -32.19 10.92
C MET A 162 -0.26 -33.28 11.84
N LYS A 163 0.52 -34.22 11.30
CA LYS A 163 1.12 -35.31 12.06
C LYS A 163 2.11 -34.81 13.12
N GLU A 164 2.94 -33.81 12.80
CA GLU A 164 3.89 -33.23 13.76
C GLU A 164 3.17 -32.44 14.86
N VAL A 165 2.09 -31.75 14.50
CA VAL A 165 1.31 -30.91 15.43
C VAL A 165 0.49 -31.77 16.40
N LEU A 166 -0.24 -32.76 15.87
CA LEU A 166 -1.13 -33.59 16.68
C LEU A 166 -0.40 -34.74 17.36
N GLY A 167 0.67 -35.28 16.75
CA GLY A 167 1.46 -36.37 17.34
C GLY A 167 0.58 -37.54 17.78
N SER A 168 0.52 -37.78 19.09
CA SER A 168 -0.30 -38.82 19.72
C SER A 168 -1.81 -38.51 19.76
N GLU A 169 -2.21 -37.25 19.58
CA GLU A 169 -3.61 -36.84 19.49
C GLU A 169 -4.23 -37.08 18.10
N LEU A 170 -3.40 -37.45 17.10
CA LEU A 170 -3.89 -37.76 15.77
C LEU A 170 -4.74 -39.04 15.80
N SER A 171 -5.94 -38.97 15.24
CA SER A 171 -6.85 -40.12 15.18
C SER A 171 -6.23 -41.26 14.37
N ALA A 172 -6.32 -42.49 14.89
CA ALA A 172 -5.73 -43.64 14.23
C ALA A 172 -6.41 -43.92 12.87
N PRO A 173 -5.66 -44.26 11.79
CA PRO A 173 -6.24 -44.58 10.48
C PRO A 173 -7.16 -45.82 10.48
N TYR A 174 -7.16 -46.61 11.56
CA TYR A 174 -7.91 -47.86 11.68
C TYR A 174 -9.24 -47.67 12.42
N LEU A 175 -10.18 -46.95 11.80
CA LEU A 175 -11.63 -47.09 12.09
C LEU A 175 -12.39 -47.76 10.93
N SER A 176 -11.67 -48.33 9.96
CA SER A 176 -12.24 -49.13 8.87
C SER A 176 -11.56 -50.49 8.78
N HIS A 177 -11.82 -51.38 9.74
CA HIS A 177 -11.83 -52.83 9.50
C HIS A 177 -12.96 -53.41 10.35
N GLY A 178 -14.06 -53.80 9.68
CA GLY A 178 -15.13 -54.55 10.30
C GLY A 178 -14.55 -55.84 10.88
N SER A 179 -14.69 -56.02 12.19
CA SER A 179 -14.38 -57.28 12.85
C SER A 179 -15.41 -58.33 12.43
N TYR A 180 -15.02 -59.16 11.46
CA TYR A 180 -15.64 -60.45 11.26
C TYR A 180 -15.20 -61.38 12.40
N GLY A 181 -16.15 -61.85 13.22
CA GLY A 181 -16.02 -63.09 13.99
C GLY A 181 -16.21 -62.96 15.50
N GLY A 182 -17.43 -63.25 15.99
CA GLY A 182 -17.70 -63.51 17.40
C GLY A 182 -19.19 -63.43 17.73
N ALA A 183 -19.87 -64.59 17.75
CA ALA A 183 -21.29 -64.68 18.06
C ALA A 183 -21.59 -64.17 19.49
N ARG A 184 -22.61 -63.30 19.60
CA ARG A 184 -23.14 -62.61 20.80
C ARG A 184 -22.41 -61.33 21.21
N GLY A 185 -22.69 -60.25 20.50
CA GLY A 185 -22.47 -58.89 20.94
C GLY A 185 -23.22 -57.93 20.03
N THR A 186 -23.95 -56.99 20.62
CA THR A 186 -24.72 -55.93 19.94
C THR A 186 -23.89 -55.33 18.80
N THR A 187 -24.36 -55.48 17.56
CA THR A 187 -23.75 -54.87 16.38
C THR A 187 -23.91 -53.35 16.47
N MET A 188 -22.90 -52.65 17.00
CA MET A 188 -22.78 -51.22 16.82
C MET A 188 -22.35 -50.96 15.37
N TYR A 189 -23.31 -50.53 14.56
CA TYR A 189 -23.05 -49.91 13.26
C TYR A 189 -22.25 -48.62 13.50
N HIS A 190 -20.92 -48.68 13.49
CA HIS A 190 -20.09 -47.47 13.38
C HIS A 190 -20.20 -46.99 11.93
N GLY A 191 -21.15 -46.08 11.72
CA GLY A 191 -21.40 -45.45 10.43
C GLY A 191 -20.23 -44.56 10.00
N HIS A 192 -20.10 -44.36 8.69
CA HIS A 192 -19.17 -43.44 8.03
C HIS A 192 -19.07 -42.02 8.66
N GLY A 193 -20.05 -41.61 9.46
CA GLY A 193 -20.06 -40.32 10.17
C GLY A 193 -19.03 -40.19 11.29
N ASP A 194 -18.61 -41.29 11.94
CA ASP A 194 -17.67 -41.25 13.06
C ASP A 194 -16.25 -40.93 12.58
N VAL A 195 -15.82 -41.57 11.49
CA VAL A 195 -14.50 -41.37 10.87
C VAL A 195 -14.36 -39.95 10.33
N LYS A 196 -15.40 -39.45 9.64
CA LYS A 196 -15.39 -38.09 9.11
C LYS A 196 -15.35 -37.05 10.24
N ALA A 197 -16.09 -37.26 11.32
CA ALA A 197 -16.08 -36.36 12.46
C ALA A 197 -14.72 -36.28 13.16
N GLU A 198 -14.02 -37.41 13.31
CA GLU A 198 -12.66 -37.41 13.85
C GLU A 198 -11.66 -36.70 12.92
N ILE A 199 -11.76 -36.92 11.61
CA ILE A 199 -10.98 -36.20 10.60
C ILE A 199 -11.22 -34.69 10.66
N ASP A 200 -12.48 -34.26 10.77
CA ASP A 200 -12.85 -32.85 10.83
C ASP A 200 -12.32 -32.21 12.13
N LYS A 201 -12.36 -32.93 13.26
CA LYS A 201 -11.77 -32.49 14.53
C LYS A 201 -10.25 -32.33 14.44
N ASP A 202 -9.54 -33.30 13.87
CA ASP A 202 -8.09 -33.23 13.70
C ASP A 202 -7.71 -32.06 12.78
N THR A 203 -8.49 -31.85 11.71
CA THR A 203 -8.34 -30.70 10.80
C THR A 203 -8.55 -29.39 11.55
N GLU A 204 -9.59 -29.27 12.38
CA GLU A 204 -9.82 -28.07 13.18
C GLU A 204 -8.67 -27.79 14.15
N LYS A 205 -8.18 -28.82 14.87
CA LYS A 205 -7.04 -28.67 15.79
C LYS A 205 -5.79 -28.19 15.06
N PHE A 206 -5.48 -28.78 13.91
CA PHE A 206 -4.36 -28.37 13.08
C PHE A 206 -4.52 -26.92 12.61
N PHE A 207 -5.68 -26.54 12.10
CA PHE A 207 -5.92 -25.17 11.64
C PHE A 207 -5.84 -24.14 12.78
N ARG A 208 -6.31 -24.48 13.99
CA ARG A 208 -6.15 -23.61 15.18
C ARG A 208 -4.68 -23.39 15.53
N TYR A 209 -3.87 -24.45 15.44
CA TYR A 209 -2.42 -24.34 15.62
C TYR A 209 -1.81 -23.41 14.57
N VAL A 210 -2.15 -23.59 13.29
CA VAL A 210 -1.63 -22.76 12.19
C VAL A 210 -2.02 -21.29 12.37
N ASP A 211 -3.27 -21.00 12.70
CA ASP A 211 -3.74 -19.63 12.96
C ASP A 211 -2.93 -18.94 14.05
N ALA A 212 -2.80 -19.59 15.22
CA ALA A 212 -2.05 -19.07 16.34
C ALA A 212 -0.56 -18.87 16.00
N PHE A 213 0.05 -19.88 15.36
CA PHE A 213 1.45 -19.82 14.95
C PHE A 213 1.71 -18.67 13.98
N VAL A 214 0.89 -18.52 12.93
CA VAL A 214 1.05 -17.47 11.93
C VAL A 214 0.83 -16.09 12.54
N PHE A 215 -0.19 -15.96 13.39
CA PHE A 215 -0.49 -14.70 14.06
C PHE A 215 0.66 -14.23 14.97
N ASP A 216 1.15 -15.12 15.84
CA ASP A 216 2.17 -14.78 16.83
C ASP A 216 3.56 -14.55 16.21
N ASN A 217 3.91 -15.31 15.18
CA ASN A 217 5.27 -15.27 14.62
C ASN A 217 5.42 -14.30 13.46
N TYR A 218 4.35 -14.05 12.69
CA TYR A 218 4.40 -13.25 11.46
C TYR A 218 3.42 -12.08 11.50
N SER A 219 2.12 -12.30 11.60
CA SER A 219 1.12 -11.24 11.38
C SER A 219 1.20 -10.11 12.41
N LYS A 220 1.43 -10.40 13.70
CA LYS A 220 1.61 -9.34 14.73
C LYS A 220 2.81 -8.44 14.45
N LYS A 221 3.89 -9.00 13.89
CA LYS A 221 5.14 -8.29 13.63
C LYS A 221 5.04 -7.48 12.34
N SER A 222 4.53 -8.10 11.27
CA SER A 222 4.44 -7.48 9.95
C SER A 222 3.27 -6.49 9.86
N LYS A 223 2.15 -6.78 10.53
CA LYS A 223 0.85 -6.08 10.41
C LYS A 223 0.34 -5.99 8.98
N LEU A 224 0.84 -6.86 8.10
CA LEU A 224 0.45 -6.93 6.70
C LEU A 224 -0.87 -7.70 6.53
N PRO A 225 -1.67 -7.39 5.51
CA PRO A 225 -2.83 -8.21 5.15
C PRO A 225 -2.41 -9.67 4.92
N LEU A 226 -3.11 -10.61 5.53
CA LEU A 226 -2.92 -12.05 5.36
C LEU A 226 -4.05 -12.62 4.48
N ILE A 227 -3.69 -13.25 3.37
CA ILE A 227 -4.63 -13.84 2.42
C ILE A 227 -4.54 -15.37 2.53
N LEU A 228 -5.68 -16.02 2.78
CA LEU A 228 -5.75 -17.48 2.81
C LEU A 228 -5.73 -18.07 1.40
N VAL A 229 -4.86 -19.05 1.17
CA VAL A 229 -4.72 -19.82 -0.07
C VAL A 229 -4.99 -21.28 0.24
N ALA A 230 -6.20 -21.74 -0.07
CA ALA A 230 -6.67 -23.08 0.31
C ALA A 230 -7.80 -23.53 -0.62
N LEU A 231 -8.12 -24.83 -0.61
CA LEU A 231 -9.34 -25.34 -1.23
C LEU A 231 -10.57 -24.65 -0.64
N LYS A 232 -11.58 -24.40 -1.49
CA LYS A 232 -12.80 -23.64 -1.15
C LYS A 232 -13.49 -24.14 0.12
N GLU A 233 -13.52 -25.46 0.32
CA GLU A 233 -14.13 -26.09 1.49
C GLU A 233 -13.51 -25.67 2.83
N TYR A 234 -12.22 -25.31 2.87
CA TYR A 234 -11.53 -24.94 4.11
C TYR A 234 -11.68 -23.46 4.50
N HIS A 235 -12.12 -22.60 3.58
CA HIS A 235 -12.18 -21.14 3.85
C HIS A 235 -13.17 -20.81 4.97
N THR A 236 -14.35 -21.44 4.97
CA THR A 236 -15.40 -21.15 5.96
C THR A 236 -14.96 -21.61 7.35
N ASP A 237 -14.42 -22.83 7.44
CA ASP A 237 -14.01 -23.41 8.71
C ASP A 237 -12.80 -22.69 9.29
N PHE A 238 -11.78 -22.40 8.47
CA PHE A 238 -10.61 -21.65 8.92
C PHE A 238 -10.99 -20.26 9.45
N ARG A 239 -11.85 -19.53 8.75
CA ARG A 239 -12.29 -18.20 9.20
C ARG A 239 -13.07 -18.24 10.51
N LYS A 240 -13.89 -19.27 10.70
CA LYS A 240 -14.70 -19.41 11.91
C LYS A 240 -13.83 -19.58 13.16
N ILE A 241 -12.65 -20.19 13.02
CA ILE A 241 -11.73 -20.45 14.13
C ILE A 241 -10.61 -19.41 14.26
N SER A 242 -10.32 -18.67 13.19
CA SER A 242 -9.19 -17.76 13.13
C SER A 242 -9.39 -16.56 14.04
N ASN A 243 -8.39 -16.26 14.86
CA ASN A 243 -8.31 -15.04 15.67
C ASN A 243 -7.34 -14.01 15.08
N ASN A 244 -6.83 -14.26 13.88
CA ASN A 244 -5.88 -13.39 13.23
C ASN A 244 -6.59 -12.14 12.67
N SER A 245 -6.41 -11.01 13.35
CA SER A 245 -7.02 -9.72 12.96
C SER A 245 -6.55 -9.19 11.59
N PHE A 246 -5.51 -9.78 11.01
CA PHE A 246 -4.96 -9.41 9.71
C PHE A 246 -5.46 -10.31 8.58
N LEU A 247 -6.22 -11.38 8.89
CA LEU A 247 -6.81 -12.25 7.89
C LEU A 247 -7.85 -11.49 7.07
N PHE A 248 -7.62 -11.41 5.75
CA PHE A 248 -8.52 -10.74 4.85
C PHE A 248 -9.75 -11.59 4.50
N GLU A 249 -10.89 -10.94 4.30
CA GLU A 249 -12.17 -11.61 4.03
C GLU A 249 -12.21 -12.29 2.65
N LYS A 250 -11.33 -11.95 1.71
CA LYS A 250 -11.22 -12.66 0.43
C LYS A 250 -9.94 -13.49 0.41
N GLY A 251 -10.02 -14.70 -0.13
CA GLY A 251 -8.89 -15.62 -0.24
C GLY A 251 -8.85 -16.30 -1.61
N ILE A 252 -7.76 -17.00 -1.88
CA ILE A 252 -7.56 -17.78 -3.10
C ILE A 252 -8.14 -19.18 -2.89
N HIS A 253 -9.18 -19.52 -3.66
CA HIS A 253 -9.90 -20.79 -3.56
C HIS A 253 -9.26 -21.91 -4.42
N LYS A 254 -7.94 -22.08 -4.30
CA LYS A 254 -7.15 -23.10 -4.98
C LYS A 254 -6.00 -23.50 -4.06
N ALA A 255 -5.62 -24.78 -4.08
CA ALA A 255 -4.50 -25.26 -3.29
C ALA A 255 -3.19 -24.65 -3.80
N VAL A 256 -2.29 -24.32 -2.88
CA VAL A 256 -1.05 -23.60 -3.19
C VAL A 256 -0.10 -24.40 -4.08
N ASP A 257 -0.05 -25.71 -3.89
CA ASP A 257 0.73 -26.69 -4.66
C ASP A 257 0.18 -26.95 -6.07
N ALA A 258 -1.06 -26.55 -6.34
CA ALA A 258 -1.69 -26.65 -7.66
C ALA A 258 -1.47 -25.42 -8.54
N MET A 259 -0.67 -24.45 -8.09
CA MET A 259 -0.36 -23.20 -8.78
C MET A 259 1.15 -23.06 -8.90
N ASP A 260 1.61 -22.52 -10.02
CA ASP A 260 2.98 -22.01 -10.12
C ASP A 260 3.07 -20.61 -9.50
N SER A 261 4.29 -20.09 -9.38
CA SER A 261 4.56 -18.80 -8.75
C SER A 261 3.88 -17.63 -9.47
N ASP A 262 3.77 -17.70 -10.80
CA ASP A 262 3.17 -16.64 -11.61
C ASP A 262 1.64 -16.61 -11.42
N GLU A 263 0.98 -17.77 -11.47
CA GLU A 263 -0.45 -17.88 -11.20
C GLU A 263 -0.79 -17.44 -9.76
N LEU A 264 0.03 -17.84 -8.79
CA LEU A 264 -0.18 -17.46 -7.38
C LEU A 264 -0.04 -15.94 -7.18
N LEU A 265 0.97 -15.33 -7.82
CA LEU A 265 1.20 -13.89 -7.79
C LEU A 265 0.03 -13.12 -8.42
N ASP A 266 -0.43 -13.53 -9.60
CA ASP A 266 -1.52 -12.84 -10.30
C ASP A 266 -2.86 -12.94 -9.52
N ARG A 267 -3.13 -14.09 -8.91
CA ARG A 267 -4.31 -14.24 -8.03
C ARG A 267 -4.20 -13.39 -6.76
N ALA A 268 -3.02 -13.29 -6.17
CA ALA A 268 -2.78 -12.45 -5.01
C ALA A 268 -2.95 -10.97 -5.36
N ARG A 269 -2.40 -10.52 -6.50
CA ARG A 269 -2.59 -9.16 -7.04
C ARG A 269 -4.06 -8.80 -7.20
N ALA A 270 -4.86 -9.67 -7.80
CA ALA A 270 -6.29 -9.44 -7.97
C ALA A 270 -7.02 -9.26 -6.62
N ILE A 271 -6.60 -9.96 -5.57
CA ILE A 271 -7.17 -9.79 -4.22
C ILE A 271 -6.74 -8.45 -3.62
N ILE A 272 -5.46 -8.07 -3.76
CA ILE A 272 -4.93 -6.79 -3.26
C ILE A 272 -5.60 -5.60 -3.95
N GLU A 273 -5.79 -5.65 -5.26
CA GLU A 273 -6.54 -4.65 -6.01
C GLU A 273 -8.00 -4.56 -5.51
N ALA A 274 -8.64 -5.70 -5.24
CA ALA A 274 -9.97 -5.73 -4.66
C ALA A 274 -10.02 -5.17 -3.22
N ILE A 275 -8.96 -5.35 -2.42
CA ILE A 275 -8.81 -4.73 -1.09
C ILE A 275 -8.76 -3.21 -1.22
N HIS A 276 -7.93 -2.70 -2.13
CA HIS A 276 -7.78 -1.26 -2.34
C HIS A 276 -9.09 -0.65 -2.82
N ALA A 277 -9.76 -1.29 -3.80
CA ALA A 277 -11.06 -0.85 -4.30
C ALA A 277 -12.16 -0.85 -3.23
N ASP A 278 -12.23 -1.90 -2.40
CA ASP A 278 -13.19 -1.97 -1.28
C ASP A 278 -12.95 -0.85 -0.26
N ARG A 279 -11.68 -0.55 0.07
CA ARG A 279 -11.33 0.56 0.96
C ARG A 279 -11.79 1.89 0.39
N VAL A 280 -11.53 2.16 -0.89
CA VAL A 280 -11.98 3.38 -1.56
C VAL A 280 -13.51 3.48 -1.54
N SER A 281 -14.22 2.40 -1.90
CA SER A 281 -15.69 2.36 -1.90
C SER A 281 -16.29 2.62 -0.51
N LYS A 282 -15.69 2.04 0.55
CA LYS A 282 -16.11 2.28 1.93
C LYS A 282 -15.90 3.73 2.34
N THR A 283 -14.75 4.32 1.99
CA THR A 283 -14.49 5.74 2.27
C THR A 283 -15.45 6.65 1.52
N ALA A 284 -15.75 6.37 0.24
CA ALA A 284 -16.75 7.11 -0.54
C ALA A 284 -18.16 7.02 0.09
N THR A 285 -18.54 5.85 0.60
CA THR A 285 -19.80 5.66 1.33
C THR A 285 -19.83 6.46 2.64
N SER A 286 -18.72 6.46 3.39
CA SER A 286 -18.57 7.27 4.61
C SER A 286 -18.65 8.77 4.30
N TYR A 287 -18.07 9.21 3.18
CA TYR A 287 -18.21 10.60 2.72
C TYR A 287 -19.66 10.97 2.44
N ALA A 288 -20.39 10.15 1.67
CA ALA A 288 -21.80 10.44 1.35
C ALA A 288 -22.66 10.57 2.61
N LYS A 289 -22.40 9.74 3.63
CA LYS A 289 -23.04 9.86 4.95
C LYS A 289 -22.63 11.16 5.66
N ALA A 290 -21.34 11.47 5.70
CA ALA A 290 -20.82 12.66 6.37
C ALA A 290 -21.37 13.95 5.73
N GLU A 291 -21.44 14.03 4.40
CA GLU A 291 -22.03 15.15 3.68
C GLU A 291 -23.50 15.36 4.06
N ALA A 292 -24.31 14.28 4.10
CA ALA A 292 -25.71 14.35 4.50
C ALA A 292 -25.91 14.83 5.96
N GLU A 293 -24.93 14.58 6.84
CA GLU A 293 -24.95 14.98 8.25
C GLU A 293 -24.34 16.39 8.50
N GLY A 294 -23.85 17.06 7.44
CA GLY A 294 -23.13 18.34 7.52
C GLY A 294 -21.69 18.22 8.05
N MET A 295 -21.16 17.00 8.04
CA MET A 295 -19.81 16.60 8.47
C MET A 295 -18.88 16.32 7.28
N GLY A 296 -19.30 16.67 6.06
CA GLY A 296 -18.50 16.51 4.86
C GLY A 296 -18.80 17.61 3.83
N SER A 297 -17.90 17.78 2.88
CA SER A 297 -18.03 18.79 1.81
C SER A 297 -17.18 18.45 0.60
N ALA A 298 -17.71 18.74 -0.60
CA ALA A 298 -16.96 18.80 -1.85
C ALA A 298 -16.66 20.25 -2.30
N ASP A 299 -17.12 21.26 -1.57
CA ASP A 299 -16.84 22.67 -1.85
C ASP A 299 -15.42 23.05 -1.43
N ARG A 300 -14.60 23.47 -2.41
CA ARG A 300 -13.18 23.78 -2.20
C ARG A 300 -12.94 24.83 -1.12
N VAL A 301 -13.74 25.91 -1.06
CA VAL A 301 -13.56 26.98 -0.07
C VAL A 301 -13.80 26.45 1.35
N ARG A 302 -14.88 25.69 1.54
CA ARG A 302 -15.20 25.06 2.82
C ARG A 302 -14.14 24.05 3.25
N VAL A 303 -13.66 23.22 2.32
CA VAL A 303 -12.67 22.18 2.61
C VAL A 303 -11.32 22.81 2.97
N VAL A 304 -10.84 23.80 2.23
CA VAL A 304 -9.58 24.50 2.54
C VAL A 304 -9.65 25.14 3.93
N ARG A 305 -10.77 25.81 4.26
CA ARG A 305 -10.98 26.37 5.58
C ARG A 305 -10.96 25.29 6.68
N ALA A 306 -11.66 24.17 6.46
CA ALA A 306 -11.68 23.07 7.43
C ALA A 306 -10.31 22.41 7.60
N ALA A 307 -9.52 22.30 6.52
CA ALA A 307 -8.15 21.77 6.56
C ALA A 307 -7.22 22.69 7.35
N PHE A 308 -7.28 24.00 7.09
CA PHE A 308 -6.53 25.01 7.84
C PHE A 308 -6.89 25.01 9.34
N GLU A 309 -8.16 24.78 9.68
CA GLU A 309 -8.64 24.62 11.06
C GLU A 309 -8.31 23.24 11.68
N GLY A 310 -7.65 22.33 10.94
CA GLY A 310 -7.29 20.98 11.41
C GLY A 310 -8.48 20.04 11.61
N ARG A 311 -9.62 20.32 10.97
CA ARG A 311 -10.88 19.57 11.14
C ARG A 311 -11.08 18.42 10.18
N VAL A 312 -10.31 18.36 9.10
CA VAL A 312 -10.42 17.29 8.11
C VAL A 312 -9.85 15.99 8.68
N GLU A 313 -10.70 14.96 8.74
CA GLU A 313 -10.30 13.60 9.10
C GLU A 313 -9.74 12.87 7.88
N THR A 314 -10.48 12.90 6.78
CA THR A 314 -10.12 12.24 5.53
C THR A 314 -10.41 13.17 4.36
N LEU A 315 -9.42 13.34 3.50
CA LEU A 315 -9.51 14.06 2.23
C LEU A 315 -9.38 13.07 1.08
N LEU A 316 -10.29 13.14 0.12
CA LEU A 316 -10.18 12.48 -1.18
C LEU A 316 -9.93 13.56 -2.24
N ILE A 317 -8.88 13.39 -3.05
CA ILE A 317 -8.56 14.29 -4.17
C ILE A 317 -8.36 13.52 -5.47
N GLU A 318 -8.73 14.15 -6.58
CA GLU A 318 -8.55 13.59 -7.91
C GLU A 318 -7.07 13.64 -8.33
N ALA A 319 -6.53 12.51 -8.79
CA ALA A 319 -5.11 12.32 -9.11
C ALA A 319 -4.62 13.26 -10.22
N ASP A 320 -5.37 13.37 -11.30
CA ASP A 320 -4.96 14.06 -12.53
C ASP A 320 -5.53 15.47 -12.65
N ARG A 321 -6.45 15.87 -11.76
CA ARG A 321 -6.95 17.24 -11.73
C ARG A 321 -5.90 18.16 -11.16
N VAL A 322 -5.59 19.22 -11.89
CA VAL A 322 -4.73 20.31 -11.43
C VAL A 322 -5.60 21.56 -11.28
N VAL A 323 -5.51 22.21 -10.13
CA VAL A 323 -6.16 23.49 -9.86
C VAL A 323 -5.08 24.55 -9.67
N PRO A 324 -4.79 25.36 -10.71
CA PRO A 324 -3.70 26.33 -10.67
C PRO A 324 -3.87 27.34 -9.54
N GLY A 325 -2.88 27.41 -8.66
CA GLY A 325 -2.87 28.35 -7.55
C GLY A 325 -2.06 27.85 -6.36
N LYS A 326 -2.28 28.49 -5.22
CA LYS A 326 -1.69 28.09 -3.95
C LYS A 326 -2.59 28.41 -2.76
N ILE A 327 -2.32 27.77 -1.63
CA ILE A 327 -2.89 28.09 -0.33
C ILE A 327 -1.82 28.77 0.51
N ASP A 328 -2.16 29.89 1.12
CA ASP A 328 -1.34 30.51 2.15
C ASP A 328 -1.58 29.76 3.48
N PHE A 329 -0.54 29.10 4.00
CA PHE A 329 -0.63 28.25 5.20
C PHE A 329 -0.63 29.04 6.50
N GLU A 330 -0.44 30.37 6.47
CA GLU A 330 -0.56 31.23 7.64
C GLU A 330 -1.98 31.80 7.76
N THR A 331 -2.64 32.04 6.62
CA THR A 331 -3.95 32.71 6.58
C THR A 331 -5.10 31.83 6.10
N GLY A 332 -4.81 30.66 5.51
CA GLY A 332 -5.80 29.75 4.91
C GLY A 332 -6.42 30.30 3.61
N LYS A 333 -5.86 31.37 3.02
CA LYS A 333 -6.40 31.99 1.81
C LYS A 333 -5.89 31.28 0.57
N MET A 334 -6.82 30.97 -0.34
CA MET A 334 -6.47 30.53 -1.69
C MET A 334 -6.12 31.71 -2.59
N GLN A 335 -5.09 31.53 -3.40
CA GLN A 335 -4.72 32.43 -4.47
C GLN A 335 -4.76 31.64 -5.78
N THR A 336 -5.58 32.06 -6.73
CA THR A 336 -5.57 31.47 -8.08
C THR A 336 -4.42 32.03 -8.87
N GLY A 337 -3.78 31.19 -9.68
CA GLY A 337 -2.61 31.59 -10.46
C GLY A 337 -2.55 30.92 -11.82
N ASP A 338 -1.36 31.01 -12.41
CA ASP A 338 -1.01 30.37 -13.68
C ASP A 338 0.11 29.34 -13.41
N MET A 339 -0.02 28.13 -13.96
CA MET A 339 0.97 27.05 -13.82
C MET A 339 2.31 27.41 -14.48
N ASP A 340 2.31 28.35 -15.42
CA ASP A 340 3.55 28.81 -16.07
C ASP A 340 4.39 29.71 -15.17
N HIS A 341 3.85 30.16 -14.03
CA HIS A 341 4.55 31.00 -13.07
C HIS A 341 5.09 30.16 -11.89
N PRO A 342 6.41 30.21 -11.58
CA PRO A 342 7.05 29.34 -10.58
C PRO A 342 6.44 29.36 -9.17
N GLN A 343 5.75 30.44 -8.80
CA GLN A 343 5.11 30.54 -7.47
C GLN A 343 3.76 29.82 -7.35
N PHE A 344 3.20 29.28 -8.44
CA PHE A 344 1.92 28.57 -8.41
C PHE A 344 2.10 27.11 -8.83
N ASP A 345 1.43 26.22 -8.09
CA ASP A 345 1.36 24.79 -8.38
C ASP A 345 -0.12 24.38 -8.33
N ASP A 346 -0.46 23.35 -7.57
CA ASP A 346 -1.80 22.78 -7.49
C ASP A 346 -2.40 23.01 -6.10
N ILE A 347 -3.53 23.73 -6.03
CA ILE A 347 -4.28 23.92 -4.79
C ILE A 347 -4.67 22.58 -4.16
N LEU A 348 -4.91 21.53 -4.95
CA LEU A 348 -5.22 20.20 -4.41
C LEU A 348 -4.03 19.56 -3.70
N ASP A 349 -2.82 19.88 -4.14
CA ASP A 349 -1.57 19.41 -3.56
C ASP A 349 -1.29 20.10 -2.21
N ASP A 350 -1.35 21.44 -2.20
CA ASP A 350 -1.28 22.24 -0.97
C ASP A 350 -2.33 21.81 0.07
N LEU A 351 -3.54 21.50 -0.40
CA LEU A 351 -4.62 21.01 0.46
C LEU A 351 -4.27 19.65 1.07
N ALA A 352 -3.63 18.75 0.31
CA ALA A 352 -3.17 17.47 0.84
C ALA A 352 -2.11 17.68 1.93
N GLU A 353 -1.15 18.59 1.73
CA GLU A 353 -0.12 18.89 2.72
C GLU A 353 -0.72 19.48 4.00
N LEU A 354 -1.69 20.41 3.89
CA LEU A 354 -2.43 20.94 5.05
C LEU A 354 -3.12 19.83 5.85
N VAL A 355 -3.82 18.92 5.17
CA VAL A 355 -4.53 17.82 5.84
C VAL A 355 -3.56 16.86 6.50
N LEU A 356 -2.45 16.50 5.86
CA LEU A 356 -1.41 15.66 6.46
C LEU A 356 -0.78 16.34 7.69
N SER A 357 -0.49 17.64 7.60
CA SER A 357 0.03 18.44 8.72
C SER A 357 -0.95 18.51 9.90
N GLY A 358 -2.25 18.47 9.62
CA GLY A 358 -3.34 18.37 10.60
C GLY A 358 -3.62 16.95 11.13
N ASN A 359 -2.76 15.97 10.84
CA ASN A 359 -2.93 14.54 11.15
C ASN A 359 -4.16 13.89 10.48
N GLY A 360 -4.65 14.47 9.39
CA GLY A 360 -5.69 13.88 8.57
C GLY A 360 -5.12 12.84 7.61
N THR A 361 -6.00 12.03 7.03
CA THR A 361 -5.66 11.05 5.99
C THR A 361 -5.96 11.63 4.62
N VAL A 362 -5.10 11.39 3.64
CA VAL A 362 -5.34 11.79 2.24
C VAL A 362 -5.38 10.54 1.35
N LEU A 363 -6.38 10.46 0.47
CA LEU A 363 -6.47 9.48 -0.60
C LEU A 363 -6.51 10.20 -1.94
N VAL A 364 -5.63 9.77 -2.85
CA VAL A 364 -5.55 10.27 -4.22
C VAL A 364 -6.18 9.22 -5.12
N LEU A 365 -7.27 9.60 -5.77
CA LEU A 365 -8.12 8.68 -6.53
C LEU A 365 -8.17 9.04 -8.01
N GLU A 366 -8.38 8.03 -8.85
CA GLU A 366 -8.77 8.27 -10.23
C GLU A 366 -10.14 8.95 -10.29
N LYS A 367 -10.38 9.70 -11.37
CA LYS A 367 -11.62 10.46 -11.55
C LYS A 367 -12.87 9.59 -11.40
N GLU A 368 -12.85 8.37 -11.91
CA GLU A 368 -13.97 7.43 -11.88
C GLU A 368 -14.29 6.93 -10.45
N ALA A 369 -13.32 7.01 -9.54
CA ALA A 369 -13.47 6.61 -8.14
C ALA A 369 -13.81 7.79 -7.22
N MET A 370 -13.79 9.02 -7.72
CA MET A 370 -14.11 10.20 -6.92
C MET A 370 -15.60 10.23 -6.57
N PRO A 371 -15.96 10.48 -5.29
CA PRO A 371 -17.37 10.62 -4.89
C PRO A 371 -17.96 12.01 -5.19
N SER A 372 -17.21 12.89 -5.88
CA SER A 372 -17.64 14.23 -6.25
C SER A 372 -17.07 14.66 -7.61
N ASP A 373 -17.76 15.57 -8.30
CA ASP A 373 -17.32 16.09 -9.61
C ASP A 373 -16.32 17.26 -9.50
N THR A 374 -16.14 17.82 -8.29
CA THR A 374 -15.22 18.93 -8.04
C THR A 374 -13.76 18.51 -7.98
N GLY A 375 -13.51 17.20 -7.87
CA GLY A 375 -12.19 16.63 -7.65
C GLY A 375 -11.73 16.68 -6.20
N ILE A 376 -12.62 17.03 -5.26
CA ILE A 376 -12.37 17.09 -3.81
C ILE A 376 -13.59 16.52 -3.06
N ALA A 377 -13.34 15.70 -2.06
CA ALA A 377 -14.33 15.32 -1.06
C ALA A 377 -13.65 15.23 0.30
N ALA A 378 -14.23 15.84 1.33
CA ALA A 378 -13.66 15.81 2.68
C ALA A 378 -14.67 15.32 3.70
N ILE A 379 -14.18 14.55 4.66
CA ILE A 379 -14.87 14.10 5.87
C ILE A 379 -14.23 14.84 7.05
N TYR A 380 -15.06 15.44 7.91
CA TYR A 380 -14.62 16.21 9.06
C TYR A 380 -14.71 15.39 10.35
N ARG A 381 -13.83 15.68 11.31
CA ARG A 381 -13.83 15.08 12.65
C ARG A 381 -14.99 15.59 13.51
N TYR A 382 -15.37 16.86 13.31
CA TYR A 382 -16.43 17.56 14.04
C TYR A 382 -16.99 18.72 13.20
N LYS A 383 -18.20 19.19 13.56
CA LYS A 383 -18.94 20.25 12.86
C LYS A 383 -18.21 21.59 12.88
#